data_AF-A0A919C989-F1
#
_entry.id   AF-A0A919C989-F1
#
_cell.length_a   1.000
_cell.length_b   1.000
_cell.length_c   1.000
_cell.angle_alpha   90.00
_cell.angle_beta   90.00
_cell.angle_gamma   90.00
#
_symmetry.space_group_name_H-M   'P 1'
#
loop_
_entity.id
_entity.type
_entity.pdbx_description
1 polymer ?
#
loop_
_entity_poly.entity_id
_entity_poly.type
_entity_poly.pdbx_seq_one_letter_code
_entity_poly.pdbx_strand_id
1 'polypeptide(L)'
;MGPTGLTLQESLRLTVAALMQATGHSQRTVADILGLTQTQVSRRQSGAAAWQLDDVDALAAHYGVRPLDLLDGPTRACEALPDAHHRRTTARTTSSRAKGPTP
;
A
#
# COMPACT_ATOMS: atom_id res chain seq x y z
N MET A 1 -9.35 -12.75 26.80
CA MET A 1 -9.59 -11.38 26.29
C MET A 1 -8.69 -11.19 25.10
N GLY A 2 -9.24 -11.24 23.88
CA GLY A 2 -8.46 -10.96 22.66
C GLY A 2 -8.10 -9.47 22.59
N PRO A 3 -7.12 -9.07 21.77
CA PRO A 3 -6.72 -7.66 21.67
C PRO A 3 -7.93 -6.83 21.25
N THR A 4 -8.18 -5.74 21.98
CA THR A 4 -9.30 -4.80 21.78
C THR A 4 -9.17 -3.95 20.51
N GLY A 5 -8.26 -4.31 19.60
CA GLY A 5 -7.95 -3.60 18.36
C GLY A 5 -7.06 -4.42 17.43
N LEU A 6 -6.83 -3.88 16.22
CA LEU A 6 -5.90 -4.47 15.25
C LEU A 6 -4.50 -4.61 15.86
N THR A 7 -3.87 -5.76 15.65
CA THR A 7 -2.45 -5.89 15.97
C THR A 7 -1.62 -5.01 15.03
N LEU A 8 -0.42 -4.60 15.46
CA LEU A 8 0.48 -3.81 14.61
C LEU A 8 0.78 -4.50 13.27
N GLN A 9 0.93 -5.83 13.28
CA GLN A 9 1.14 -6.63 12.08
C GLN A 9 -0.10 -6.64 11.16
N GLU A 10 -1.30 -6.62 11.72
CA GLU A 10 -2.55 -6.48 10.94
C GLU A 10 -2.66 -5.07 10.34
N SER A 11 -2.38 -4.03 11.13
CA SER A 11 -2.36 -2.63 10.68
C SER A 11 -1.37 -2.43 9.53
N LEU A 12 -0.16 -2.99 9.65
CA LEU A 12 0.87 -2.88 8.63
C LEU A 12 0.45 -3.59 7.33
N ARG A 13 -0.16 -4.79 7.40
CA ARG A 13 -0.70 -5.49 6.22
C ARG A 13 -1.76 -4.66 5.48
N LEU A 14 -2.68 -4.05 6.24
CA LEU A 14 -3.71 -3.16 5.69
C LEU A 14 -3.10 -1.92 5.06
N THR A 15 -2.09 -1.34 5.69
CA THR A 15 -1.36 -0.17 5.19
C THR A 15 -0.64 -0.47 3.88
N VAL A 16 0.12 -1.57 3.83
CA VAL A 16 0.81 -2.00 2.60
C VAL A 16 -0.19 -2.31 1.47
N ALA A 17 -1.33 -2.94 1.79
CA ALA A 17 -2.40 -3.16 0.82
C ALA A 17 -2.98 -1.84 0.28
N ALA A 18 -3.25 -0.88 1.15
CA ALA A 18 -3.78 0.43 0.76
C ALA A 18 -2.79 1.20 -0.12
N LEU A 19 -1.50 1.18 0.22
CA LEU A 19 -0.45 1.83 -0.59
C LEU A 19 -0.31 1.18 -1.96
N MET A 20 -0.32 -0.16 -2.05
CA MET A 20 -0.32 -0.87 -3.33
C MET A 20 -1.51 -0.43 -4.20
N GLN A 21 -2.70 -0.32 -3.61
CA GLN A 21 -3.91 0.13 -4.32
C GLN A 21 -3.80 1.60 -4.76
N ALA A 22 -3.30 2.48 -3.88
CA ALA A 22 -3.17 3.91 -4.15
C ALA A 22 -2.16 4.20 -5.27
N THR A 23 -1.04 3.48 -5.31
CA THR A 23 0.03 3.70 -6.30
C THR A 23 -0.07 2.80 -7.54
N GLY A 24 -0.94 1.77 -7.51
CA GLY A 24 -1.02 0.73 -8.54
C GLY A 24 0.14 -0.27 -8.49
N HIS A 25 0.87 -0.36 -7.37
CA HIS A 25 1.94 -1.32 -7.19
C HIS A 25 1.41 -2.73 -6.95
N SER A 26 2.16 -3.72 -7.40
CA SER A 26 1.87 -5.14 -7.15
C SER A 26 2.71 -5.68 -5.99
N GLN A 27 2.37 -6.86 -5.48
CA GLN A 27 3.25 -7.57 -4.53
C GLN A 27 4.65 -7.83 -5.10
N ARG A 28 4.80 -7.94 -6.43
CA ARG A 28 6.10 -8.06 -7.08
C ARG A 28 6.91 -6.78 -6.92
N THR A 29 6.29 -5.62 -7.13
CA THR A 29 6.92 -4.31 -6.91
C THR A 29 7.37 -4.16 -5.46
N VAL A 30 6.53 -4.57 -4.49
CA VAL A 30 6.91 -4.58 -3.06
C VAL A 30 8.07 -5.53 -2.79
N ALA A 31 8.11 -6.68 -3.46
CA ALA A 31 9.20 -7.63 -3.33
C ALA A 31 10.53 -7.05 -3.84
N ASP A 32 10.51 -6.37 -5.00
CA ASP A 32 11.68 -5.67 -5.55
C ASP A 32 12.22 -4.60 -4.59
N ILE A 33 11.35 -3.83 -3.91
CA ILE A 33 11.73 -2.81 -2.93
C ILE A 33 12.45 -3.44 -1.72
N LEU A 34 11.97 -4.59 -1.26
CA LEU A 34 12.44 -5.25 -0.04
C LEU A 34 13.61 -6.21 -0.30
N GLY A 35 13.99 -6.44 -1.56
CA GLY A 35 14.96 -7.49 -1.92
C GLY A 35 14.43 -8.90 -1.63
N LEU A 36 13.11 -9.09 -1.73
CA LEU A 36 12.43 -10.35 -1.45
C LEU A 36 11.82 -10.96 -2.71
N THR A 37 11.29 -12.16 -2.56
CA THR A 37 10.42 -12.79 -3.56
C THR A 37 8.96 -12.39 -3.35
N GLN A 38 8.17 -12.39 -4.43
CA GLN A 38 6.73 -12.15 -4.35
C GLN A 38 6.02 -13.16 -3.42
N THR A 39 6.50 -14.41 -3.33
CA THR A 39 5.97 -15.41 -2.40
C THR A 39 6.21 -15.02 -0.93
N GLN A 40 7.37 -14.46 -0.60
CA GLN A 40 7.65 -13.96 0.76
C GLN A 40 6.73 -12.78 1.10
N VAL A 41 6.52 -11.85 0.17
CA VAL A 41 5.56 -10.74 0.35
C VAL A 41 4.14 -11.25 0.50
N SER A 42 3.73 -12.24 -0.29
CA SER A 42 2.40 -12.87 -0.19
C SER A 42 2.17 -13.49 1.19
N ARG A 43 3.15 -14.24 1.71
CA ARG A 43 3.08 -14.82 3.07
C ARG A 43 2.98 -13.74 4.15
N ARG A 44 3.66 -12.61 3.99
CA ARG A 44 3.53 -11.47 4.91
C ARG A 44 2.18 -10.80 4.83
N GLN A 45 1.64 -10.62 3.61
CA GLN A 45 0.30 -10.05 3.43
C GLN A 45 -0.81 -10.97 3.95
N SER A 46 -0.64 -12.29 3.91
CA SER A 46 -1.60 -13.23 4.50
C SER A 46 -1.45 -13.43 6.01
N GLY A 47 -0.43 -12.83 6.63
CA GLY A 47 -0.11 -13.02 8.05
C GLY A 47 0.58 -14.35 8.37
N ALA A 48 0.97 -15.13 7.35
CA ALA A 48 1.74 -16.37 7.52
C ALA A 48 3.22 -16.13 7.85
N ALA A 49 3.70 -14.90 7.66
CA ALA A 49 5.03 -14.45 8.09
C ALA A 49 4.94 -13.03 8.64
N ALA A 50 5.79 -12.70 9.61
CA ALA A 50 5.87 -11.36 10.16
C ALA A 50 6.57 -10.39 9.19
N TRP A 51 6.11 -9.14 9.21
CA TRP A 51 6.86 -7.98 8.76
C TRP A 51 7.91 -7.61 9.79
N GLN A 52 9.11 -7.28 9.31
CA GLN A 52 10.22 -6.78 10.10
C GLN A 52 10.25 -5.25 10.10
N LEU A 53 10.89 -4.66 11.11
CA LEU A 53 11.05 -3.20 11.17
C LEU A 53 11.88 -2.67 9.99
N ASP A 54 12.91 -3.39 9.56
CA ASP A 54 13.69 -3.02 8.37
C ASP A 54 12.83 -2.93 7.09
N ASP A 55 11.76 -3.73 7.01
CA ASP A 55 10.82 -3.65 5.89
C ASP A 55 10.04 -2.32 5.93
N VAL A 56 9.70 -1.83 7.13
CA VAL A 56 8.99 -0.56 7.31
C VAL A 56 9.87 0.61 6.86
N ASP A 57 11.15 0.59 7.23
CA ASP A 57 12.11 1.61 6.80
C ASP A 57 12.31 1.61 5.28
N ALA A 58 12.44 0.43 4.66
CA ALA A 58 12.57 0.30 3.21
C ALA A 58 11.32 0.79 2.45
N LEU A 59 10.12 0.44 2.94
CA LEU A 59 8.87 0.93 2.35
C LEU A 59 8.71 2.44 2.53
N ALA A 60 9.03 2.97 3.71
CA ALA A 60 8.96 4.41 4.00
C ALA A 60 9.84 5.20 3.03
N ALA A 61 11.09 4.76 2.87
CA ALA A 61 12.03 5.37 1.93
C ALA A 61 11.52 5.32 0.49
N HIS A 62 10.94 4.19 0.05
CA HIS A 62 10.42 4.06 -1.31
C HIS A 62 9.19 4.94 -1.58
N TYR A 63 8.24 4.98 -0.65
CA TYR A 63 7.00 5.75 -0.81
C TYR A 63 7.17 7.25 -0.50
N GLY A 64 8.33 7.66 0.05
CA GLY A 64 8.58 9.04 0.44
C GLY A 64 7.77 9.48 1.66
N VAL A 65 7.46 8.55 2.57
CA VAL A 65 6.69 8.79 3.79
C VAL A 65 7.55 8.51 5.03
N ARG A 66 7.11 8.92 6.24
CA ARG A 66 7.85 8.56 7.46
C ARG A 66 7.44 7.16 7.94
N PRO A 67 8.35 6.37 8.54
CA PRO A 67 8.03 5.04 9.07
C PRO A 67 6.85 5.04 10.04
N LEU A 68 6.73 6.06 10.89
CA LEU A 68 5.62 6.16 11.84
C LEU A 68 4.27 6.42 11.16
N ASP A 69 4.25 7.10 10.01
CA ASP A 69 3.01 7.30 9.24
C ASP A 69 2.53 5.97 8.61
N LEU A 70 3.44 5.01 8.33
CA LEU A 70 3.08 3.63 7.93
C LEU A 70 2.47 2.81 9.08
N LEU A 71 2.97 3.00 10.30
CA LEU A 71 2.53 2.24 11.46
C LEU A 71 1.21 2.79 12.05
N ASP A 72 0.94 4.07 11.84
CA ASP A 72 -0.31 4.74 12.24
C ASP A 72 -1.53 4.25 11.45
N GLY A 73 -1.31 3.67 10.27
CA GLY A 73 -2.32 2.91 9.54
C GLY A 73 -2.55 3.38 8.10
N PRO A 74 -3.50 2.75 7.40
CA PRO A 74 -3.68 2.91 5.96
C PRO A 74 -4.09 4.32 5.55
N THR A 75 -4.96 4.98 6.34
CA THR A 75 -5.41 6.35 6.04
C THR A 75 -4.25 7.33 6.09
N ARG A 76 -3.50 7.32 7.20
CA ARG A 76 -2.37 8.22 7.42
C ARG A 76 -1.27 8.02 6.38
N ALA A 77 -0.93 6.77 6.06
CA ALA A 77 0.08 6.46 5.06
C ALA A 77 -0.30 6.96 3.66
N CYS A 78 -1.57 6.81 3.26
CA CYS A 78 -2.06 7.31 1.98
C CYS A 78 -2.09 8.85 1.91
N GLU A 79 -2.45 9.52 3.01
CA GLU A 79 -2.41 11.00 3.11
C GLU A 79 -0.98 11.55 3.04
N ALA A 80 0.00 10.79 3.54
CA ALA A 80 1.41 11.18 3.51
C ALA A 80 2.08 10.98 2.14
N LEU A 81 1.41 10.30 1.18
CA LEU A 81 1.99 10.05 -0.14
C LEU A 81 2.27 11.36 -0.88
N PRO A 82 3.47 11.53 -1.47
CA PRO A 82 3.75 12.66 -2.34
C PRO A 82 2.81 12.71 -3.56
N ASP A 83 2.45 13.91 -4.02
CA ASP A 83 1.49 14.16 -5.13
C ASP A 83 1.80 13.36 -6.41
N ALA A 84 3.08 13.07 -6.68
CA ALA A 84 3.52 12.27 -7.81
C ALA A 84 2.95 10.84 -7.80
N HIS A 85 2.68 10.29 -6.62
CA HIS A 85 2.08 8.97 -6.44
C HIS A 85 0.55 9.00 -6.53
N HIS A 86 -0.09 10.10 -6.12
CA HIS A 86 -1.54 10.28 -6.15
C HIS A 86 -2.11 10.42 -7.58
N ARG A 87 -1.30 10.93 -8.52
CA ARG A 87 -1.72 11.17 -9.91
C ARG A 87 -2.06 9.90 -10.70
N ARG A 88 -1.54 8.72 -10.31
CA ARG A 88 -1.83 7.45 -11.00
C ARG A 88 -3.24 6.92 -10.73
N THR A 89 -3.85 7.31 -9.61
CA THR A 89 -5.16 6.82 -9.17
C THR A 89 -6.31 7.68 -9.73
N THR A 90 -6.13 9.00 -9.84
CA THR A 90 -7.17 9.92 -10.34
C THR A 90 -7.34 9.87 -11.87
N ALA A 91 -6.33 9.41 -12.61
CA ALA A 91 -6.38 9.31 -14.07
C ALA A 91 -7.32 8.18 -14.61
N ARG A 92 -7.91 7.34 -13.74
CA ARG A 92 -8.75 6.20 -14.16
C ARG A 92 -10.26 6.46 -14.15
N THR A 93 -10.72 7.69 -13.87
CA THR A 93 -12.17 8.01 -13.77
C THR A 93 -12.71 8.84 -14.94
N THR A 94 -11.90 9.35 -15.86
CA THR A 94 -12.38 10.15 -17.01
C THR A 94 -12.27 9.41 -18.34
N SER A 95 -12.87 8.22 -18.46
CA SER A 95 -13.13 7.62 -19.78
C SER A 95 -14.33 6.67 -19.75
N SER A 96 -15.49 7.20 -19.38
CA SER A 96 -16.78 6.58 -19.73
C SER A 96 -17.90 7.62 -19.72
N ARG A 97 -17.95 8.46 -20.76
CA ARG A 97 -19.21 9.00 -21.28
C ARG A 97 -19.05 9.51 -22.71
N ALA A 98 -19.04 8.59 -23.67
CA ALA A 98 -19.29 8.91 -25.07
C ALA A 98 -19.98 7.72 -25.77
N LYS A 99 -21.31 7.66 -25.66
CA LYS A 99 -22.23 7.03 -26.64
C LYS A 99 -23.67 7.43 -26.27
N GLY A 100 -24.19 8.55 -26.77
CA GLY A 100 -24.99 8.69 -28.01
C GLY A 100 -26.34 9.38 -27.64
N PRO A 101 -27.22 9.81 -28.57
CA PRO A 101 -27.20 9.58 -30.03
C PRO A 101 -27.32 10.88 -30.88
N THR A 102 -27.09 10.75 -32.19
CA THR A 102 -27.37 11.75 -33.25
C THR A 102 -28.57 11.28 -34.10
N PRO A 103 -29.20 12.19 -34.87
CA PRO A 103 -30.63 12.55 -34.81
C PRO A 103 -31.62 11.51 -35.35
#